data_AF-A0A7X9BIF4-F1
#
_entry.id   AF-A0A7X9BIF4-F1
#
_cell.length_a   1.000
_cell.length_b   1.000
_cell.length_c   1.000
_cell.angle_alpha   90.00
_cell.angle_beta   90.00
_cell.angle_gamma   90.00
#
_symmetry.space_group_name_H-M   'P 1'
#
loop_
_entity.id
_entity.type
_entity.pdbx_description
1 polymer ?
#
loop_
_entity_poly.entity_id
_entity_poly.type
_entity_poly.pdbx_seq_one_letter_code
_entity_poly.pdbx_strand_id
1 'polypeptide(L)'
;VITVVSFSKMVINAATTLVRSNRGKNLFYIIVMITFVAICYVPSITLNSSMEGIEFSIDTFAAPAAIFAWTPFGAAFQLPFDVLHGSWGPLIGRLAVLALSWVLCFMASTWCLRHERLVSGSQSVAVSAKGIGAFSWMPDSVSGAVSARLFTYLKRDPRQGLMFAFPVIFLILMAFQSHGITPVVWSALPMSAMFFSITESNGLAYDGRGLTMQVISGVSGVADRLGRVRIYVGVILTYLVALTIACFVVTGDWRTPDGILMGVTFAAGATCLAFCGLGLAEVVSCVLMYPVPSMEKPFATPQGRAVAQGFFPLVYLLGMFVLAVPSGLVAVVLAVAGQWDMYWVLIPVFLLNGVGFLALGSWLGGKLMDARMLSIVSTLDSFASLQK
;
A
#
# COMPACT_ATOMS: atom_id res chain seq x y z
N VAL A 1 18.87 -23.95 13.31
CA VAL A 1 19.98 -23.28 12.58
C VAL A 1 20.04 -23.71 11.11
N ILE A 2 20.24 -25.01 10.79
CA ILE A 2 20.37 -25.50 9.40
C ILE A 2 19.19 -25.09 8.50
N THR A 3 17.95 -25.24 8.99
CA THR A 3 16.72 -24.81 8.31
C THR A 3 16.77 -23.33 7.93
N VAL A 4 17.03 -22.46 8.92
CA VAL A 4 17.08 -21.01 8.76
C VAL A 4 18.17 -20.60 7.79
N VAL A 5 19.37 -21.19 7.89
CA VAL A 5 20.50 -20.88 7.00
C VAL A 5 20.21 -21.33 5.57
N SER A 6 19.68 -22.53 5.37
CA SER A 6 19.34 -23.06 4.04
C SER A 6 18.25 -22.23 3.37
N PHE A 7 17.22 -21.87 4.13
CA PHE A 7 16.15 -21.01 3.65
C PHE A 7 16.65 -19.59 3.35
N SER A 8 17.45 -18.99 4.23
CA SER A 8 18.05 -17.67 4.01
C SER A 8 18.90 -17.64 2.72
N LYS A 9 19.75 -18.65 2.50
CA LYS A 9 20.55 -18.77 1.27
C LYS A 9 19.68 -18.92 0.03
N MET A 10 18.64 -19.74 0.09
CA MET A 10 17.67 -19.89 -1.00
C MET A 10 16.98 -18.57 -1.32
N VAL A 11 16.47 -17.87 -0.30
CA VAL A 11 15.80 -16.57 -0.46
C VAL A 11 16.74 -15.53 -1.05
N ILE A 12 18.01 -15.47 -0.60
CA ILE A 12 19.00 -14.55 -1.16
C ILE A 12 19.25 -14.85 -2.65
N ASN A 13 19.47 -16.12 -3.01
CA ASN A 13 19.71 -16.51 -4.42
C ASN A 13 18.48 -16.25 -5.30
N ALA A 14 17.28 -16.52 -4.79
CA ALA A 14 16.02 -16.23 -5.48
C ALA A 14 15.81 -14.72 -5.63
N ALA A 15 16.07 -13.94 -4.58
CA ALA A 15 15.97 -12.48 -4.63
C ALA A 15 16.92 -11.89 -5.68
N THR A 16 18.19 -12.32 -5.72
CA THR A 16 19.18 -11.85 -6.70
C THR A 16 18.75 -12.15 -8.13
N THR A 17 18.18 -13.34 -8.39
CA THR A 17 17.68 -13.71 -9.72
C THR A 17 16.42 -12.93 -10.12
N LEU A 18 15.48 -12.71 -9.20
CA LEU A 18 14.25 -11.94 -9.42
C LEU A 18 14.51 -10.43 -9.62
N VAL A 19 15.37 -9.82 -8.79
CA VAL A 19 15.60 -8.36 -8.72
C VAL A 19 16.34 -7.81 -9.95
N ARG A 20 16.77 -8.66 -10.89
CA ARG A 20 17.47 -8.23 -12.10
C ARG A 20 16.60 -7.43 -13.08
N SER A 21 15.30 -7.70 -13.14
CA SER A 21 14.36 -6.96 -13.99
C SER A 21 13.43 -6.07 -13.17
N ASN A 22 12.97 -4.95 -13.72
CA ASN A 22 12.00 -4.08 -13.04
C ASN A 22 10.71 -4.84 -12.64
N ARG A 23 10.29 -5.82 -13.46
CA ARG A 23 9.14 -6.68 -13.14
C ARG A 23 9.42 -7.63 -12.00
N GLY A 24 10.60 -8.24 -11.96
CA GLY A 24 10.97 -9.16 -10.89
C GLY A 24 11.26 -8.43 -9.56
N LYS A 25 11.76 -7.18 -9.60
CA LYS A 25 11.78 -6.28 -8.43
C LYS A 25 10.37 -6.09 -7.88
N ASN A 26 9.40 -5.71 -8.70
CA ASN A 26 8.00 -5.53 -8.27
C ASN A 26 7.40 -6.80 -7.70
N LEU A 27 7.60 -7.94 -8.37
CA LEU A 27 7.09 -9.21 -7.89
C LEU A 27 7.71 -9.60 -6.53
N PHE A 28 9.03 -9.41 -6.38
CA PHE A 28 9.71 -9.65 -5.11
C PHE A 28 9.13 -8.78 -3.99
N TYR A 29 8.91 -7.48 -4.25
CA TYR A 29 8.27 -6.57 -3.29
C TYR A 29 6.88 -7.02 -2.89
N ILE A 30 6.04 -7.39 -3.87
CA ILE A 30 4.67 -7.87 -3.61
C ILE A 30 4.71 -9.12 -2.74
N ILE A 31 5.56 -10.10 -3.05
CA ILE A 31 5.67 -11.34 -2.28
C ILE A 31 6.14 -11.07 -0.85
N VAL A 32 7.21 -10.29 -0.68
CA VAL A 32 7.76 -9.97 0.65
C VAL A 32 6.73 -9.20 1.48
N MET A 33 6.07 -8.20 0.88
CA MET A 33 5.06 -7.40 1.56
C MET A 33 3.85 -8.24 1.95
N ILE A 34 3.29 -9.04 1.04
CA ILE A 34 2.16 -9.93 1.34
C ILE A 34 2.54 -10.91 2.46
N THR A 35 3.74 -11.48 2.41
CA THR A 35 4.22 -12.39 3.44
C THR A 35 4.34 -11.68 4.79
N PHE A 36 4.92 -10.49 4.83
CA PHE A 36 5.07 -9.68 6.04
C PHE A 36 3.70 -9.30 6.63
N VAL A 37 2.82 -8.76 5.80
CA VAL A 37 1.45 -8.39 6.19
C VAL A 37 0.70 -9.61 6.71
N ALA A 38 0.76 -10.75 6.02
CA ALA A 38 0.12 -11.98 6.46
C ALA A 38 0.62 -12.40 7.85
N ILE A 39 1.95 -12.45 8.07
CA ILE A 39 2.55 -12.82 9.36
C ILE A 39 2.10 -11.88 10.48
N CYS A 40 2.19 -10.56 10.26
CA CYS A 40 1.80 -9.56 11.25
C CYS A 40 0.29 -9.58 11.55
N TYR A 41 -0.52 -10.08 10.62
CA TYR A 41 -1.97 -10.07 10.72
C TYR A 41 -2.56 -11.37 11.27
N VAL A 42 -1.79 -12.49 11.28
CA VAL A 42 -2.22 -13.76 11.91
C VAL A 42 -2.73 -13.56 13.34
N PRO A 43 -2.01 -12.84 14.24
CA PRO A 43 -2.49 -12.62 15.60
C PRO A 43 -3.82 -11.89 15.65
N SER A 44 -4.03 -10.93 14.75
CA SER A 44 -5.29 -10.18 14.69
C SER A 44 -6.45 -11.07 14.25
N ILE A 45 -6.25 -12.00 13.32
CA ILE A 45 -7.30 -12.96 12.92
C ILE A 45 -7.63 -13.90 14.08
N THR A 46 -6.60 -14.45 14.76
CA THR A 46 -6.80 -15.45 15.82
C THR A 46 -7.36 -14.87 17.11
N LEU A 47 -7.07 -13.61 17.42
CA LEU A 47 -7.51 -12.94 18.66
C LEU A 47 -8.85 -12.21 18.51
N ASN A 48 -9.37 -12.04 17.28
CA ASN A 48 -10.66 -11.39 17.03
C ASN A 48 -11.84 -12.36 17.19
N SER A 49 -11.71 -13.41 18.00
CA SER A 49 -12.73 -14.44 18.17
C SER A 49 -13.82 -14.11 19.19
N SER A 50 -13.75 -12.99 19.92
CA SER A 50 -14.86 -12.53 20.77
C SER A 50 -14.72 -11.06 21.18
N MET A 51 -15.83 -10.30 21.13
CA MET A 51 -15.98 -9.02 21.85
C MET A 51 -16.13 -9.21 23.37
N GLU A 52 -16.16 -10.46 23.83
CA GLU A 52 -16.14 -10.84 25.25
C GLU A 52 -14.71 -11.15 25.65
N GLY A 53 -14.06 -10.21 26.33
CA GLY A 53 -12.82 -10.40 27.09
C GLY A 53 -11.57 -10.80 26.29
N ILE A 54 -10.45 -10.13 26.56
CA ILE A 54 -9.14 -10.66 26.16
C ILE A 54 -8.79 -11.79 27.15
N GLU A 55 -9.49 -12.92 27.07
CA GLU A 55 -9.01 -14.14 27.71
C GLU A 55 -7.91 -14.71 26.82
N PHE A 56 -6.67 -14.51 27.25
CA PHE A 56 -5.49 -15.04 26.59
C PHE A 56 -5.43 -16.56 26.83
N SER A 57 -6.28 -17.32 26.15
CA SER A 57 -6.25 -18.78 26.25
C SER A 57 -5.15 -19.34 25.36
N ILE A 58 -4.32 -20.21 25.95
CA ILE A 58 -3.29 -20.97 25.24
C ILE A 58 -3.94 -21.91 24.20
N ASP A 59 -5.19 -22.34 24.45
CA ASP A 59 -5.91 -23.27 23.58
C ASP A 59 -6.24 -22.68 22.21
N THR A 60 -6.46 -21.36 22.13
CA THR A 60 -6.70 -20.65 20.85
C THR A 60 -5.50 -20.75 19.90
N PHE A 61 -4.29 -20.87 20.45
CA PHE A 61 -3.06 -21.04 19.67
C PHE A 61 -2.67 -22.50 19.43
N ALA A 62 -3.35 -23.46 20.07
CA ALA A 62 -3.01 -24.88 19.94
C ALA A 62 -3.18 -25.39 18.50
N ALA A 63 -4.28 -25.02 17.82
CA ALA A 63 -4.52 -25.43 16.43
C ALA A 63 -3.52 -24.78 15.43
N PRO A 64 -3.29 -23.46 15.44
CA PRO A 64 -2.24 -22.85 14.63
C PRO A 64 -0.84 -23.41 14.93
N ALA A 65 -0.52 -23.65 16.21
CA ALA A 65 0.76 -24.23 16.61
C ALA A 65 0.93 -25.67 16.11
N ALA A 66 -0.15 -26.47 16.11
CA ALA A 66 -0.13 -27.83 15.57
C ALA A 66 0.15 -27.84 14.06
N ILE A 67 -0.44 -26.90 13.30
CA ILE A 67 -0.16 -26.72 11.87
C ILE A 67 1.28 -26.23 11.68
N PHE A 68 1.70 -25.23 12.45
CA PHE A 68 3.05 -24.67 12.36
C PHE A 68 4.13 -25.70 12.70
N ALA A 69 3.86 -26.63 13.62
CA ALA A 69 4.74 -27.74 13.98
C ALA A 69 5.01 -28.72 12.81
N TRP A 70 4.21 -28.68 11.74
CA TRP A 70 4.47 -29.42 10.50
C TRP A 70 5.20 -28.62 9.43
N THR A 71 5.46 -27.33 9.67
CA THR A 71 6.31 -26.52 8.79
C THR A 71 7.78 -26.72 9.13
N PRO A 72 8.74 -26.52 8.20
CA PRO A 72 10.16 -26.63 8.52
C PRO A 72 10.64 -25.65 9.60
N PHE A 73 9.90 -24.57 9.86
CA PHE A 73 10.21 -23.62 10.92
C PHE A 73 9.76 -24.12 12.30
N GLY A 74 8.57 -24.72 12.40
CA GLY A 74 8.05 -25.25 13.68
C GLY A 74 8.50 -26.69 13.99
N ALA A 75 8.68 -27.53 12.97
CA ALA A 75 9.06 -28.94 13.12
C ALA A 75 10.32 -29.13 13.96
N ALA A 76 11.35 -28.28 13.74
CA ALA A 76 12.60 -28.34 14.50
C ALA A 76 12.42 -28.08 16.00
N PHE A 77 11.46 -27.23 16.39
CA PHE A 77 11.16 -26.94 17.79
C PHE A 77 10.30 -28.01 18.45
N GLN A 78 9.52 -28.76 17.67
CA GLN A 78 8.61 -29.78 18.20
C GLN A 78 9.30 -31.14 18.46
N LEU A 79 10.46 -31.40 17.84
CA LEU A 79 11.20 -32.68 17.97
C LEU A 79 11.48 -33.10 19.43
N PRO A 80 11.96 -32.23 20.35
CA PRO A 80 12.20 -32.64 21.73
C PRO A 80 10.91 -33.07 22.44
N PHE A 81 9.79 -32.42 22.13
CA PHE A 81 8.49 -32.75 22.71
C PHE A 81 7.93 -34.07 22.17
N ASP A 82 8.23 -34.44 20.92
CA ASP A 82 7.84 -35.76 20.40
C ASP A 82 8.61 -36.89 21.08
N VAL A 83 9.91 -36.68 21.35
CA VAL A 83 10.73 -37.64 22.11
C VAL A 83 10.18 -37.79 23.53
N LEU A 84 9.87 -36.66 24.19
CA LEU A 84 9.33 -36.65 25.55
C LEU A 84 7.98 -37.38 25.66
N HIS A 85 7.10 -37.25 24.66
CA HIS A 85 5.80 -37.94 24.63
C HIS A 85 5.85 -39.34 24.02
N GLY A 86 7.03 -39.84 23.61
CA GLY A 86 7.19 -41.17 23.00
C GLY A 86 6.53 -41.32 21.62
N SER A 87 6.22 -40.21 20.93
CA SER A 87 5.52 -40.18 19.65
C SER A 87 6.49 -40.33 18.47
N TRP A 88 7.03 -41.54 18.29
CA TRP A 88 8.02 -41.84 17.25
C TRP A 88 7.52 -41.63 15.82
N GLY A 89 6.22 -41.85 15.55
CA GLY A 89 5.62 -41.63 14.23
C GLY A 89 5.70 -40.15 13.78
N PRO A 90 5.12 -39.20 14.53
CA PRO A 90 5.25 -37.76 14.26
C PRO A 90 6.70 -37.28 14.19
N LEU A 91 7.58 -37.82 15.04
CA LEU A 91 9.01 -37.48 15.03
C LEU A 91 9.66 -37.79 13.67
N ILE A 92 9.45 -38.99 13.14
CA ILE A 92 9.99 -39.40 11.82
C ILE A 92 9.39 -38.52 10.72
N GLY A 93 8.08 -38.26 10.78
CA GLY A 93 7.41 -37.38 9.83
C GLY A 93 8.02 -35.96 9.79
N ARG A 94 8.27 -35.37 10.96
CA ARG A 94 8.87 -34.03 11.07
C ARG A 94 10.33 -34.00 10.64
N LEU A 95 11.10 -35.05 10.93
CA LEU A 95 12.46 -35.18 10.39
C LEU A 95 12.46 -35.28 8.86
N ALA A 96 11.51 -36.02 8.28
CA ALA A 96 11.36 -36.10 6.83
C ALA A 96 11.00 -34.74 6.21
N VAL A 97 10.09 -33.98 6.82
CA VAL A 97 9.78 -32.59 6.39
C VAL A 97 11.03 -31.71 6.42
N LEU A 98 11.84 -31.78 7.47
CA LEU A 98 13.07 -31.00 7.59
C LEU A 98 14.08 -31.38 6.49
N ALA A 99 14.33 -32.68 6.31
CA ALA A 99 15.26 -33.17 5.29
C ALA A 99 14.80 -32.77 3.87
N LEU A 100 13.51 -32.96 3.57
CA LEU A 100 12.93 -32.59 2.28
C LEU A 100 13.05 -31.08 2.04
N SER A 101 12.78 -30.27 3.07
CA SER A 101 12.91 -28.81 2.99
C SER A 101 14.34 -28.38 2.70
N TRP A 102 15.35 -29.04 3.30
CA TRP A 102 16.76 -28.75 3.03
C TRP A 102 17.16 -29.10 1.59
N VAL A 103 16.74 -30.27 1.11
CA VAL A 103 16.99 -30.71 -0.27
C VAL A 103 16.36 -29.73 -1.27
N LEU A 104 15.10 -29.34 -1.05
CA LEU A 104 14.41 -28.36 -1.89
C LEU A 104 15.10 -26.98 -1.88
N CYS A 105 15.49 -26.49 -0.71
CA CYS A 105 16.24 -25.22 -0.61
C CYS A 105 17.58 -25.28 -1.37
N PHE A 106 18.27 -26.41 -1.32
CA PHE A 106 19.53 -26.62 -2.03
C PHE A 106 19.32 -26.72 -3.54
N MET A 107 18.31 -27.47 -3.99
CA MET A 107 17.94 -27.57 -5.41
C MET A 107 17.53 -26.21 -5.98
N ALA A 108 16.71 -25.45 -5.27
CA ALA A 108 16.30 -24.12 -5.68
C ALA A 108 17.50 -23.15 -5.74
N SER A 109 18.40 -23.21 -4.76
CA SER A 109 19.63 -22.39 -4.74
C SER A 109 20.54 -22.70 -5.93
N THR A 110 20.81 -23.97 -6.19
CA THR A 110 21.67 -24.41 -7.30
C THR A 110 21.05 -24.11 -8.66
N TRP A 111 19.72 -24.21 -8.78
CA TRP A 111 18.99 -23.80 -9.97
C TRP A 111 19.10 -22.29 -10.19
N CYS A 112 18.91 -21.45 -9.17
CA CYS A 112 19.07 -20.00 -9.26
C CYS A 112 20.48 -19.62 -9.73
N LEU A 113 21.52 -20.23 -9.13
CA LEU A 113 22.91 -20.00 -9.52
C LEU A 113 23.20 -20.44 -10.97
N ARG A 114 22.66 -21.59 -11.40
CA ARG A 114 22.80 -22.06 -12.78
C ARG A 114 22.11 -21.12 -13.76
N HIS A 115 20.90 -20.69 -13.44
CA HIS A 115 20.15 -19.74 -14.25
C HIS A 115 20.88 -18.39 -14.36
N GLU A 116 21.41 -17.88 -13.24
CA GLU A 116 22.19 -16.66 -13.21
C GLU A 116 23.41 -16.75 -14.14
N ARG A 117 24.17 -17.85 -14.10
CA ARG A 117 25.30 -18.07 -15.01
C ARG A 117 24.92 -18.07 -16.49
N LEU A 118 23.75 -18.62 -16.85
CA LEU A 118 23.29 -18.71 -18.23
C LEU A 118 22.76 -17.36 -18.78
N VAL A 119 22.23 -16.51 -17.90
CA VAL A 119 21.61 -15.23 -18.27
C VAL A 119 22.54 -14.03 -17.97
N SER A 120 23.71 -14.28 -17.40
CA SER A 120 24.73 -13.25 -17.15
C SER A 120 25.29 -12.72 -18.48
N GLY A 121 24.96 -11.47 -18.83
CA GLY A 121 25.39 -10.82 -20.08
C GLY A 121 24.25 -10.35 -21.00
N SER A 122 23.00 -10.81 -20.80
CA SER A 122 21.87 -10.27 -21.57
C SER A 122 21.54 -8.86 -21.07
N GLN A 123 22.08 -7.83 -21.73
CA GLN A 123 21.60 -6.46 -21.52
C GLN A 123 20.09 -6.44 -21.71
N SER A 124 19.37 -5.76 -20.81
CA SER A 124 17.94 -5.55 -20.98
C SER A 124 17.75 -4.92 -22.35
N VAL A 125 17.13 -5.65 -23.28
CA VAL A 125 16.80 -5.13 -24.60
C VAL A 125 16.05 -3.83 -24.37
N ALA A 126 16.63 -2.72 -24.84
CA ALA A 126 15.99 -1.42 -24.76
C ALA A 126 14.73 -1.51 -25.62
N VAL A 127 13.60 -1.76 -24.97
CA VAL A 127 12.30 -1.80 -25.66
C VAL A 127 12.01 -0.37 -26.09
N SER A 128 12.15 -0.11 -27.39
CA SER A 128 11.67 1.12 -28.01
C SER A 128 10.18 1.24 -27.70
N ALA A 129 9.82 2.18 -26.84
CA ALA A 129 8.42 2.47 -26.56
C ALA A 129 7.83 3.10 -27.82
N LYS A 130 6.81 2.46 -28.40
CA LYS A 130 6.13 2.97 -29.59
C LYS A 130 5.32 4.23 -29.22
N GLY A 131 5.67 5.36 -29.81
CA GLY A 131 4.98 6.64 -29.65
C GLY A 131 5.31 7.40 -28.35
N ILE A 132 4.65 8.54 -28.16
CA ILE A 132 4.86 9.44 -27.02
C ILE A 132 4.11 9.03 -25.73
N GLY A 133 3.49 7.84 -25.71
CA GLY A 133 2.82 7.31 -24.51
C GLY A 133 1.59 8.13 -24.09
N ALA A 134 1.46 8.40 -22.79
CA ALA A 134 0.29 9.12 -22.24
C ALA A 134 0.09 10.52 -22.82
N PHE A 135 1.15 11.13 -23.36
CA PHE A 135 1.08 12.42 -24.05
C PHE A 135 0.23 12.39 -25.34
N SER A 136 -0.05 11.21 -25.91
CA SER A 136 -0.85 11.09 -27.14
C SER A 136 -2.36 11.24 -26.93
N TRP A 137 -2.87 11.04 -25.71
CA TRP A 137 -4.31 11.03 -25.42
C TRP A 137 -4.70 11.98 -24.27
N MET A 138 -3.74 12.60 -23.59
CA MET A 138 -4.02 13.64 -22.62
C MET A 138 -4.42 14.95 -23.33
N PRO A 139 -5.25 15.80 -22.69
CA PRO A 139 -5.62 17.09 -23.26
C PRO A 139 -4.38 17.96 -23.57
N ASP A 140 -4.41 18.65 -24.70
CA ASP A 140 -3.34 19.57 -25.11
C ASP A 140 -3.37 20.86 -24.25
N SER A 141 -2.85 20.75 -23.04
CA SER A 141 -2.81 21.80 -22.04
C SER A 141 -1.67 21.54 -21.05
N VAL A 142 -1.23 22.57 -20.33
CA VAL A 142 -0.19 22.43 -19.28
C VAL A 142 -0.57 21.35 -18.25
N SER A 143 -1.82 21.36 -17.78
CA SER A 143 -2.33 20.33 -16.85
C SER A 143 -2.32 18.93 -17.46
N GLY A 144 -2.57 18.79 -18.76
CA GLY A 144 -2.54 17.52 -19.48
C GLY A 144 -1.13 16.96 -19.64
N ALA A 145 -0.15 17.82 -19.91
CA ALA A 145 1.27 17.42 -19.92
C ALA A 145 1.74 16.92 -18.55
N VAL A 146 1.35 17.60 -17.46
CA VAL A 146 1.61 17.14 -16.09
C VAL A 146 0.92 15.80 -15.80
N SER A 147 -0.34 15.66 -16.22
CA SER A 147 -1.10 14.41 -16.09
C SER A 147 -0.39 13.24 -16.79
N ALA A 148 0.06 13.45 -18.04
CA ALA A 148 0.76 12.45 -18.83
C ALA A 148 2.09 12.03 -18.18
N ARG A 149 2.84 13.01 -17.66
CA ARG A 149 4.10 12.77 -16.93
C ARG A 149 3.86 11.94 -15.67
N LEU A 150 2.94 12.36 -14.82
CA LEU A 150 2.60 11.65 -13.59
C LEU A 150 2.12 10.22 -13.87
N PHE A 151 1.21 10.04 -14.84
CA PHE A 151 0.74 8.71 -15.24
C PHE A 151 1.90 7.81 -15.70
N THR A 152 2.85 8.38 -16.45
CA THR A 152 4.05 7.66 -16.90
C THR A 152 4.94 7.26 -15.72
N TYR A 153 5.07 8.10 -14.69
CA TYR A 153 5.79 7.79 -13.46
C TYR A 153 5.09 6.70 -12.66
N LEU A 154 3.79 6.80 -12.40
CA LEU A 154 3.04 5.77 -11.67
C LEU A 154 3.14 4.39 -12.35
N LYS A 155 3.19 4.35 -13.69
CA LYS A 155 3.33 3.10 -14.44
C LYS A 155 4.76 2.53 -14.44
N ARG A 156 5.78 3.38 -14.40
CA ARG A 156 7.19 2.97 -14.53
C ARG A 156 7.90 2.84 -13.19
N ASP A 157 7.46 3.55 -12.16
CA ASP A 157 8.12 3.62 -10.87
C ASP A 157 7.65 2.48 -9.95
N PRO A 158 8.52 1.48 -9.69
CA PRO A 158 8.20 0.37 -8.80
C PRO A 158 7.85 0.83 -7.37
N ARG A 159 8.41 1.96 -6.92
CA ARG A 159 8.22 2.50 -5.57
C ARG A 159 6.78 2.93 -5.31
N GLN A 160 6.12 3.47 -6.34
CA GLN A 160 4.74 3.95 -6.26
C GLN A 160 3.73 2.84 -6.59
N GLY A 161 4.06 1.97 -7.55
CA GLY A 161 3.17 0.89 -8.00
C GLY A 161 2.72 -0.06 -6.88
N LEU A 162 3.58 -0.33 -5.90
CA LEU A 162 3.25 -1.21 -4.76
C LEU A 162 2.10 -0.66 -3.91
N MET A 163 1.98 0.66 -3.79
CA MET A 163 0.96 1.28 -2.93
C MET A 163 -0.46 0.97 -3.41
N PHE A 164 -0.63 0.69 -4.71
CA PHE A 164 -1.90 0.26 -5.30
C PHE A 164 -2.27 -1.20 -5.01
N ALA A 165 -1.36 -2.01 -4.46
CA ALA A 165 -1.69 -3.37 -4.03
C ALA A 165 -2.39 -3.40 -2.65
N PHE A 166 -2.10 -2.44 -1.77
CA PHE A 166 -2.66 -2.38 -0.41
C PHE A 166 -4.19 -2.40 -0.37
N PRO A 167 -4.92 -1.63 -1.21
CA PRO A 167 -6.38 -1.67 -1.20
C PRO A 167 -6.99 -3.07 -1.38
N VAL A 168 -6.41 -3.86 -2.29
CA VAL A 168 -6.86 -5.23 -2.54
C VAL A 168 -6.49 -6.14 -1.37
N ILE A 169 -5.28 -5.97 -0.81
CA ILE A 169 -4.84 -6.72 0.36
C ILE A 169 -5.78 -6.47 1.54
N PHE A 170 -6.14 -5.22 1.83
CA PHE A 170 -7.06 -4.90 2.94
C PHE A 170 -8.44 -5.54 2.75
N LEU A 171 -8.98 -5.56 1.53
CA LEU A 171 -10.25 -6.25 1.27
C LEU A 171 -10.16 -7.75 1.59
N ILE A 172 -9.07 -8.40 1.16
CA ILE A 172 -8.84 -9.83 1.45
C ILE A 172 -8.74 -10.05 2.96
N LEU A 173 -7.95 -9.22 3.66
CA LEU A 173 -7.76 -9.34 5.11
C LEU A 173 -9.08 -9.15 5.88
N MET A 174 -9.86 -8.13 5.54
CA MET A 174 -11.14 -7.86 6.19
C MET A 174 -12.19 -8.93 5.88
N ALA A 175 -12.16 -9.51 4.67
CA ALA A 175 -13.01 -10.65 4.34
C ALA A 175 -12.72 -11.85 5.25
N PHE A 176 -11.45 -12.18 5.48
CA PHE A 176 -11.06 -13.25 6.42
C PHE A 176 -11.36 -12.91 7.88
N GLN A 177 -11.19 -11.65 8.30
CA GLN A 177 -11.48 -11.21 9.66
C GLN A 177 -12.98 -11.09 9.96
N SER A 178 -13.84 -11.04 8.94
CA SER A 178 -15.25 -10.72 9.14
C SER A 178 -16.00 -11.68 10.06
N HIS A 179 -15.65 -12.98 10.09
CA HIS A 179 -16.37 -14.01 10.85
C HIS A 179 -17.92 -13.94 10.68
N GLY A 180 -18.38 -13.55 9.48
CA GLY A 180 -19.81 -13.37 9.17
C GLY A 180 -20.40 -11.99 9.51
N ILE A 181 -19.61 -11.09 10.12
CA ILE A 181 -19.99 -9.70 10.40
C ILE A 181 -19.67 -8.85 9.18
N THR A 182 -20.72 -8.58 8.41
CA THR A 182 -20.60 -7.88 7.14
C THR A 182 -19.95 -6.48 7.20
N PRO A 183 -20.26 -5.60 8.17
CA PRO A 183 -19.60 -4.29 8.28
C PRO A 183 -18.06 -4.34 8.37
N VAL A 184 -17.49 -5.45 8.87
CA VAL A 184 -16.03 -5.62 8.93
C VAL A 184 -15.43 -5.64 7.53
N VAL A 185 -16.06 -6.33 6.57
CA VAL A 185 -15.60 -6.35 5.17
C VAL A 185 -15.63 -4.95 4.57
N TRP A 186 -16.70 -4.18 4.84
CA TRP A 186 -16.84 -2.81 4.35
C TRP A 186 -15.81 -1.83 4.91
N SER A 187 -15.26 -2.11 6.10
CA SER A 187 -14.17 -1.32 6.68
C SER A 187 -12.88 -1.35 5.84
N ALA A 188 -12.75 -2.30 4.90
CA ALA A 188 -11.66 -2.33 3.93
C ALA A 188 -11.62 -1.07 3.04
N LEU A 189 -12.77 -0.47 2.73
CA LEU A 189 -12.85 0.73 1.88
C LEU A 189 -12.17 1.95 2.54
N PRO A 190 -12.56 2.39 3.75
CA PRO A 190 -11.88 3.49 4.41
C PRO A 190 -10.40 3.17 4.71
N MET A 191 -10.05 1.91 5.03
CA MET A 191 -8.64 1.52 5.19
C MET A 191 -7.85 1.70 3.88
N SER A 192 -8.44 1.28 2.76
CA SER A 192 -7.86 1.47 1.42
C SER A 192 -7.67 2.95 1.08
N ALA A 193 -8.65 3.79 1.46
CA ALA A 193 -8.63 5.23 1.21
C ALA A 193 -7.41 5.93 1.84
N MET A 194 -6.91 5.43 2.98
CA MET A 194 -5.74 6.00 3.67
C MET A 194 -4.46 5.92 2.83
N PHE A 195 -4.34 4.90 1.99
CA PHE A 195 -3.11 4.58 1.27
C PHE A 195 -3.07 5.11 -0.17
N PHE A 196 -4.19 5.55 -0.76
CA PHE A 196 -4.19 6.02 -2.16
C PHE A 196 -3.29 7.22 -2.41
N SER A 197 -3.26 8.19 -1.48
CA SER A 197 -2.55 9.47 -1.68
C SER A 197 -1.30 9.59 -0.80
N ILE A 198 -0.88 8.51 -0.13
CA ILE A 198 0.31 8.53 0.73
C ILE A 198 1.59 8.79 -0.08
N THR A 199 1.68 8.27 -1.31
CA THR A 199 2.80 8.57 -2.22
C THR A 199 2.79 10.02 -2.66
N GLU A 200 1.60 10.55 -2.89
CA GLU A 200 1.42 11.93 -3.33
C GLU A 200 1.73 12.94 -2.23
N SER A 201 1.59 12.56 -0.95
CA SER A 201 2.02 13.39 0.17
C SER A 201 3.49 13.83 0.08
N ASN A 202 4.32 13.08 -0.65
CA ASN A 202 5.70 13.41 -0.98
C ASN A 202 5.95 13.38 -2.51
N GLY A 203 4.91 13.62 -3.32
CA GLY A 203 4.91 13.43 -4.78
C GLY A 203 6.00 14.22 -5.51
N LEU A 204 6.31 15.43 -5.04
CA LEU A 204 7.38 16.27 -5.61
C LEU A 204 8.78 15.67 -5.41
N ALA A 205 9.00 14.94 -4.31
CA ALA A 205 10.27 14.24 -4.11
C ALA A 205 10.41 13.03 -5.04
N TYR A 206 9.31 12.40 -5.44
CA TYR A 206 9.33 11.33 -6.44
C TYR A 206 9.63 11.84 -7.86
N ASP A 207 9.14 13.04 -8.20
CA ASP A 207 9.47 13.71 -9.46
C ASP A 207 10.97 14.01 -9.62
N GLY A 208 11.64 14.27 -8.49
CA GLY A 208 13.05 14.62 -8.43
C GLY A 208 13.41 15.82 -9.29
N ARG A 209 14.59 15.78 -9.94
CA ARG A 209 15.06 16.84 -10.84
C ARG A 209 14.22 17.00 -12.12
N GLY A 210 13.32 16.06 -12.41
CA GLY A 210 12.36 16.22 -13.51
C GLY A 210 11.45 17.44 -13.30
N LEU A 211 11.23 17.85 -12.05
CA LEU A 211 10.47 19.06 -11.72
C LEU A 211 11.22 20.34 -12.11
N THR A 212 12.56 20.34 -12.16
CA THR A 212 13.35 21.54 -12.49
C THR A 212 13.00 22.09 -13.87
N MET A 213 12.75 21.21 -14.86
CA MET A 213 12.34 21.65 -16.19
C MET A 213 10.97 22.34 -16.18
N GLN A 214 10.04 21.85 -15.36
CA GLN A 214 8.72 22.44 -15.17
C GLN A 214 8.81 23.84 -14.55
N VAL A 215 9.71 24.01 -13.57
CA VAL A 215 10.01 25.32 -12.97
C VAL A 215 10.59 26.29 -13.99
N ILE A 216 11.58 25.85 -14.78
CA ILE A 216 12.18 26.69 -15.83
C ILE A 216 11.15 27.12 -16.88
N SER A 217 10.22 26.23 -17.24
CA SER A 217 9.13 26.56 -18.17
C SER A 217 8.04 27.48 -17.60
N GLY A 218 8.13 27.86 -16.32
CA GLY A 218 7.18 28.79 -15.70
C GLY A 218 5.76 28.23 -15.54
N VAL A 219 5.63 26.92 -15.35
CA VAL A 219 4.31 26.30 -15.14
C VAL A 219 3.73 26.75 -13.80
N SER A 220 2.50 27.27 -13.84
CA SER A 220 1.80 27.63 -12.60
C SER A 220 1.53 26.41 -11.73
N GLY A 221 1.68 26.58 -10.43
CA GLY A 221 1.44 25.55 -9.44
C GLY A 221 0.01 25.04 -9.51
N VAL A 222 -0.97 25.91 -9.74
CA VAL A 222 -2.37 25.50 -9.92
C VAL A 222 -2.55 24.54 -11.11
N ALA A 223 -1.85 24.78 -12.23
CA ALA A 223 -1.91 23.88 -13.39
C ALA A 223 -1.22 22.53 -13.10
N ASP A 224 -0.15 22.51 -12.30
CA ASP A 224 0.48 21.29 -11.80
C ASP A 224 -0.50 20.47 -10.96
N ARG A 225 -1.10 21.09 -9.94
CA ARG A 225 -2.05 20.43 -9.03
C ARG A 225 -3.26 19.90 -9.76
N LEU A 226 -3.83 20.67 -10.69
CA LEU A 226 -4.97 20.20 -11.48
C LEU A 226 -4.62 18.96 -12.31
N GLY A 227 -3.40 18.90 -12.86
CA GLY A 227 -2.91 17.74 -13.60
C GLY A 227 -2.72 16.51 -12.71
N ARG A 228 -2.14 16.69 -11.52
CA ARG A 228 -1.93 15.61 -10.53
C ARG A 228 -3.25 15.06 -10.02
N VAL A 229 -4.13 15.94 -9.57
CA VAL A 229 -5.46 15.61 -9.05
C VAL A 229 -6.28 14.83 -10.08
N ARG A 230 -6.23 15.20 -11.37
CA ARG A 230 -6.94 14.46 -12.44
C ARG A 230 -6.56 12.97 -12.45
N ILE A 231 -5.28 12.66 -12.32
CA ILE A 231 -4.80 11.27 -12.33
C ILE A 231 -5.21 10.55 -11.05
N TYR A 232 -4.93 11.13 -9.88
CA TYR A 232 -5.23 10.47 -8.61
C TYR A 232 -6.73 10.30 -8.37
N VAL A 233 -7.57 11.28 -8.72
CA VAL A 233 -9.03 11.12 -8.64
C VAL A 233 -9.50 9.99 -9.55
N GLY A 234 -8.99 9.91 -10.78
CA GLY A 234 -9.31 8.80 -11.69
C GLY A 234 -8.93 7.44 -11.11
N VAL A 235 -7.74 7.33 -10.52
CA VAL A 235 -7.27 6.09 -9.89
C VAL A 235 -8.09 5.74 -8.65
N ILE A 236 -8.29 6.70 -7.74
CA ILE A 236 -9.07 6.54 -6.49
C ILE A 236 -10.47 6.06 -6.81
N LEU A 237 -11.18 6.75 -7.71
CA LEU A 237 -12.56 6.39 -8.05
C LEU A 237 -12.63 5.01 -8.72
N THR A 238 -11.70 4.71 -9.64
CA THR A 238 -11.66 3.38 -10.30
C THR A 238 -11.48 2.26 -9.27
N TYR A 239 -10.54 2.42 -8.33
CA TYR A 239 -10.32 1.44 -7.29
C TYR A 239 -11.50 1.35 -6.32
N LEU A 240 -12.02 2.47 -5.83
CA LEU A 240 -13.12 2.46 -4.86
C LEU A 240 -14.39 1.84 -5.45
N VAL A 241 -14.70 2.11 -6.74
CA VAL A 241 -15.81 1.44 -7.43
C VAL A 241 -15.55 -0.07 -7.53
N ALA A 242 -14.37 -0.49 -7.97
CA ALA A 242 -14.02 -1.90 -8.09
C ALA A 242 -14.09 -2.64 -6.75
N LEU A 243 -13.56 -2.03 -5.67
CA LEU A 243 -13.59 -2.57 -4.32
C LEU A 243 -15.00 -2.59 -3.74
N THR A 244 -15.82 -1.58 -4.04
CA THR A 244 -17.24 -1.55 -3.62
C THR A 244 -18.01 -2.70 -4.26
N ILE A 245 -17.80 -2.94 -5.56
CA ILE A 245 -18.38 -4.10 -6.26
C ILE A 245 -17.89 -5.42 -5.64
N ALA A 246 -16.58 -5.52 -5.37
CA ALA A 246 -16.01 -6.71 -4.74
C ALA A 246 -16.60 -6.95 -3.33
N CYS A 247 -16.74 -5.91 -2.51
CA CYS A 247 -17.40 -5.99 -1.20
C CYS A 247 -18.82 -6.51 -1.35
N PHE A 248 -19.63 -5.94 -2.25
CA PHE A 248 -20.98 -6.43 -2.51
C PHE A 248 -20.99 -7.92 -2.87
N VAL A 249 -20.11 -8.37 -3.78
CA VAL A 249 -20.04 -9.78 -4.17
C VAL A 249 -19.67 -10.69 -2.99
N VAL A 250 -18.71 -10.27 -2.16
CA VAL A 250 -18.23 -11.05 -1.01
C VAL A 250 -19.27 -11.12 0.10
N THR A 251 -19.96 -10.02 0.39
CA THR A 251 -20.89 -9.93 1.51
C THR A 251 -22.31 -10.37 1.16
N GLY A 252 -22.70 -10.26 -0.11
CA GLY A 252 -24.06 -10.53 -0.57
C GLY A 252 -25.06 -9.41 -0.26
N ASP A 253 -24.61 -8.25 0.23
CA ASP A 253 -25.46 -7.12 0.65
C ASP A 253 -26.22 -6.46 -0.49
N TRP A 254 -25.81 -6.69 -1.73
CA TRP A 254 -26.53 -6.21 -2.90
C TRP A 254 -27.96 -6.77 -3.00
N ARG A 255 -28.28 -7.81 -2.22
CA ARG A 255 -29.60 -8.45 -2.19
C ARG A 255 -30.61 -7.71 -1.32
N THR A 256 -30.18 -6.84 -0.41
CA THR A 256 -31.06 -6.14 0.53
C THR A 256 -30.95 -4.62 0.35
N PRO A 257 -32.06 -3.87 0.46
CA PRO A 257 -32.01 -2.40 0.38
C PRO A 257 -31.08 -1.79 1.44
N ASP A 258 -31.12 -2.32 2.67
CA ASP A 258 -30.28 -1.87 3.78
C ASP A 258 -28.78 -2.16 3.53
N GLY A 259 -28.48 -3.31 2.92
CA GLY A 259 -27.13 -3.67 2.53
C GLY A 259 -26.55 -2.76 1.45
N ILE A 260 -27.37 -2.38 0.46
CA ILE A 260 -27.01 -1.38 -0.55
C ILE A 260 -26.74 -0.03 0.11
N LEU A 261 -27.63 0.44 0.98
CA LEU A 261 -27.49 1.73 1.64
C LEU A 261 -26.23 1.80 2.51
N MET A 262 -25.95 0.73 3.26
CA MET A 262 -24.71 0.59 4.02
C MET A 262 -23.48 0.64 3.11
N GLY A 263 -23.47 -0.18 2.05
CA GLY A 263 -22.33 -0.25 1.12
C GLY A 263 -22.03 1.09 0.45
N VAL A 264 -23.07 1.81 0.02
CA VAL A 264 -22.93 3.17 -0.56
C VAL A 264 -22.43 4.17 0.48
N THR A 265 -22.87 4.06 1.74
CA THR A 265 -22.40 4.93 2.83
C THR A 265 -20.91 4.72 3.12
N PHE A 266 -20.44 3.47 3.17
CA PHE A 266 -19.01 3.16 3.30
C PHE A 266 -18.20 3.64 2.09
N ALA A 267 -18.71 3.47 0.88
CA ALA A 267 -18.06 3.97 -0.33
C ALA A 267 -17.96 5.50 -0.34
N ALA A 268 -19.01 6.21 0.11
CA ALA A 268 -19.00 7.66 0.26
C ALA A 268 -18.00 8.11 1.33
N GLY A 269 -17.98 7.46 2.48
CA GLY A 269 -17.01 7.72 3.56
C GLY A 269 -15.56 7.50 3.12
N ALA A 270 -15.29 6.41 2.39
CA ALA A 270 -13.98 6.14 1.82
C ALA A 270 -13.57 7.17 0.76
N THR A 271 -14.53 7.61 -0.07
CA THR A 271 -14.30 8.68 -1.06
C THR A 271 -13.98 10.00 -0.37
N CYS A 272 -14.72 10.36 0.68
CA CYS A 272 -14.43 11.54 1.49
C CYS A 272 -13.00 11.49 2.04
N LEU A 273 -12.63 10.37 2.65
CA LEU A 273 -11.32 10.21 3.27
C LEU A 273 -10.19 10.28 2.23
N ALA A 274 -10.36 9.63 1.08
CA ALA A 274 -9.39 9.66 -0.01
C ALA A 274 -9.22 11.06 -0.60
N PHE A 275 -10.30 11.83 -0.74
CA PHE A 275 -10.28 13.19 -1.26
C PHE A 275 -9.71 14.20 -0.24
N CYS A 276 -10.03 14.04 1.04
CA CYS A 276 -9.37 14.78 2.13
C CYS A 276 -7.85 14.49 2.14
N GLY A 277 -7.46 13.22 2.00
CA GLY A 277 -6.06 12.81 1.89
C GLY A 277 -5.39 13.43 0.66
N LEU A 278 -5.99 13.33 -0.53
CA LEU A 278 -5.43 13.92 -1.75
C LEU A 278 -5.30 15.45 -1.63
N GLY A 279 -6.33 16.15 -1.15
CA GLY A 279 -6.27 17.60 -0.92
C GLY A 279 -5.16 17.99 0.05
N LEU A 280 -4.97 17.23 1.13
CA LEU A 280 -3.87 17.44 2.07
C LEU A 280 -2.50 17.16 1.43
N ALA A 281 -2.39 16.11 0.62
CA ALA A 281 -1.15 15.75 -0.08
C ALA A 281 -0.67 16.88 -1.00
N GLU A 282 -1.57 17.57 -1.69
CA GLU A 282 -1.23 18.71 -2.56
C GLU A 282 -0.59 19.88 -1.80
N VAL A 283 -0.92 20.05 -0.52
CA VAL A 283 -0.32 21.07 0.36
C VAL A 283 0.97 20.54 1.01
N VAL A 284 0.90 19.35 1.62
CA VAL A 284 2.00 18.77 2.38
C VAL A 284 3.21 18.46 1.50
N SER A 285 3.00 18.07 0.25
CA SER A 285 4.09 17.81 -0.71
C SER A 285 4.93 19.04 -1.01
N CYS A 286 4.40 20.25 -0.82
CA CYS A 286 5.14 21.50 -0.96
C CYS A 286 5.91 21.88 0.32
N VAL A 287 5.57 21.28 1.47
CA VAL A 287 6.05 21.72 2.80
C VAL A 287 6.93 20.70 3.49
N LEU A 288 6.44 19.47 3.61
CA LEU A 288 7.04 18.39 4.39
C LEU A 288 7.62 17.35 3.43
N MET A 289 8.63 17.75 2.65
CA MET A 289 9.33 16.84 1.75
C MET A 289 10.38 16.02 2.51
N TYR A 290 10.54 14.77 2.10
CA TYR A 290 11.60 13.88 2.58
C TYR A 290 12.25 13.13 1.41
N PRO A 291 13.53 12.74 1.52
CA PRO A 291 14.23 12.11 0.40
C PRO A 291 13.67 10.70 0.15
N VAL A 292 13.54 10.33 -1.12
CA VAL A 292 13.00 9.04 -1.58
C VAL A 292 14.12 8.24 -2.27
N PRO A 293 14.26 6.91 -2.02
CA PRO A 293 15.26 6.05 -2.66
C PRO A 293 15.35 6.24 -4.18
N SER A 294 16.53 6.23 -4.81
CA SER A 294 16.63 6.42 -6.26
C SER A 294 15.94 5.29 -7.05
N MET A 295 15.51 5.56 -8.29
CA MET A 295 14.91 4.54 -9.16
C MET A 295 15.86 3.35 -9.46
N GLU A 296 17.16 3.62 -9.51
CA GLU A 296 18.19 2.59 -9.75
C GLU A 296 18.41 1.70 -8.52
N LYS A 297 18.34 2.31 -7.33
CA LYS A 297 18.49 1.63 -6.03
C LYS A 297 17.21 1.81 -5.17
N PRO A 298 16.08 1.17 -5.52
CA PRO A 298 14.81 1.33 -4.80
C PRO A 298 14.87 0.91 -3.31
N PHE A 299 15.86 0.09 -2.96
CA PHE A 299 16.05 -0.45 -1.61
C PHE A 299 17.04 0.35 -0.75
N ALA A 300 17.70 1.37 -1.32
CA ALA A 300 18.63 2.19 -0.56
C ALA A 300 17.86 3.32 0.15
N THR A 301 17.81 3.28 1.47
CA THR A 301 17.26 4.40 2.26
C THR A 301 18.25 5.57 2.26
N PRO A 302 17.82 6.78 1.84
CA PRO A 302 18.66 7.98 1.92
C PRO A 302 19.13 8.22 3.36
N GLN A 303 20.43 8.43 3.55
CA GLN A 303 21.00 8.65 4.87
C GLN A 303 20.62 10.05 5.41
N GLY A 304 20.47 10.17 6.74
CA GLY A 304 20.36 11.47 7.42
C GLY A 304 18.96 12.09 7.53
N ARG A 305 17.89 11.42 7.06
CA ARG A 305 16.51 11.93 7.15
C ARG A 305 15.47 10.90 7.62
N ALA A 306 15.90 9.85 8.33
CA ALA A 306 15.02 8.77 8.79
C ALA A 306 13.84 9.27 9.65
N VAL A 307 14.06 10.26 10.52
CA VAL A 307 13.00 10.85 11.36
C VAL A 307 11.91 11.50 10.50
N ALA A 308 12.30 12.26 9.47
CA ALA A 308 11.33 12.89 8.56
C ALA A 308 10.58 11.85 7.72
N GLN A 309 11.27 10.79 7.27
CA GLN A 309 10.68 9.67 6.53
C GLN A 309 9.63 8.89 7.34
N GLY A 310 9.81 8.79 8.67
CA GLY A 310 8.81 8.18 9.55
C GLY A 310 7.70 9.15 9.97
N PHE A 311 8.05 10.39 10.30
CA PHE A 311 7.14 11.35 10.92
C PHE A 311 6.21 12.05 9.92
N PHE A 312 6.70 12.45 8.74
CA PHE A 312 5.88 13.20 7.78
C PHE A 312 4.70 12.38 7.20
N PRO A 313 4.86 11.09 6.86
CA PRO A 313 3.72 10.26 6.50
C PRO A 313 2.69 10.12 7.63
N LEU A 314 3.12 10.12 8.89
CA LEU A 314 2.22 10.10 10.05
C LEU A 314 1.45 11.42 10.20
N VAL A 315 2.10 12.57 9.98
CA VAL A 315 1.42 13.88 9.94
C VAL A 315 0.36 13.91 8.84
N TYR A 316 0.69 13.38 7.66
CA TYR A 316 -0.26 13.24 6.55
C TYR A 316 -1.45 12.34 6.95
N LEU A 317 -1.18 11.15 7.51
CA LEU A 317 -2.20 10.18 7.89
C LEU A 317 -3.14 10.73 8.97
N LEU A 318 -2.60 11.40 9.99
CA LEU A 318 -3.43 12.05 11.02
C LEU A 318 -4.20 13.25 10.44
N GLY A 319 -3.54 14.06 9.60
CA GLY A 319 -4.15 15.24 9.01
C GLY A 319 -5.37 14.91 8.16
N MET A 320 -5.36 13.82 7.39
CA MET A 320 -6.53 13.43 6.60
C MET A 320 -7.74 13.08 7.48
N PHE A 321 -7.55 12.50 8.67
CA PHE A 321 -8.65 12.29 9.61
C PHE A 321 -9.17 13.60 10.19
N VAL A 322 -8.28 14.56 10.49
CA VAL A 322 -8.67 15.90 10.94
C VAL A 322 -9.59 16.57 9.91
N LEU A 323 -9.28 16.45 8.62
CA LEU A 323 -10.13 16.99 7.54
C LEU A 323 -11.46 16.23 7.38
N ALA A 324 -11.51 14.96 7.80
CA ALA A 324 -12.74 14.16 7.81
C ALA A 324 -13.63 14.42 9.05
N VAL A 325 -13.13 15.15 10.07
CA VAL A 325 -13.88 15.46 11.31
C VAL A 325 -15.26 16.07 11.05
N PRO A 326 -15.46 17.04 10.14
CA PRO A 326 -16.78 17.62 9.90
C PRO A 326 -17.85 16.57 9.56
N SER A 327 -17.49 15.56 8.75
CA SER A 327 -18.41 14.47 8.44
C SER A 327 -18.58 13.49 9.61
N GLY A 328 -17.51 13.24 10.36
CA GLY A 328 -17.57 12.45 11.60
C GLY A 328 -18.47 13.07 12.66
N LEU A 329 -18.47 14.40 12.79
CA LEU A 329 -19.36 15.14 13.70
C LEU A 329 -20.83 14.94 13.34
N VAL A 330 -21.18 14.95 12.05
CA VAL A 330 -22.56 14.66 11.63
C VAL A 330 -22.96 13.24 12.01
N ALA A 331 -22.07 12.25 11.83
CA ALA A 331 -22.32 10.88 12.26
C ALA A 331 -22.54 10.78 13.78
N VAL A 332 -21.72 11.47 14.58
CA VAL A 332 -21.87 11.52 16.03
C VAL A 332 -23.18 12.20 16.44
N VAL A 333 -23.57 13.29 15.79
CA VAL A 333 -24.83 13.99 16.08
C VAL A 333 -26.04 13.10 15.79
N LEU A 334 -26.06 12.41 14.65
CA LEU A 334 -27.11 11.44 14.33
C LEU A 334 -27.18 10.32 15.37
N ALA A 335 -26.03 9.86 15.85
CA ALA A 335 -25.93 8.83 16.87
C ALA A 335 -26.53 9.24 18.21
N VAL A 336 -26.09 10.41 18.71
CA VAL A 336 -26.50 10.94 20.01
C VAL A 336 -27.97 11.35 19.99
N ALA A 337 -28.48 11.83 18.86
CA ALA A 337 -29.89 12.16 18.68
C ALA A 337 -30.82 10.94 18.58
N GLY A 338 -30.27 9.72 18.53
CA GLY A 338 -31.04 8.49 18.33
C GLY A 338 -31.71 8.40 16.95
N GLN A 339 -31.22 9.16 15.97
CA GLN A 339 -31.78 9.25 14.62
C GLN A 339 -30.93 8.48 13.60
N TRP A 340 -30.38 7.33 14.03
CA TRP A 340 -29.51 6.51 13.18
C TRP A 340 -30.20 5.99 11.92
N ASP A 341 -31.54 5.91 11.91
CA ASP A 341 -32.33 5.57 10.71
C ASP A 341 -32.09 6.55 9.55
N MET A 342 -31.62 7.77 9.84
CA MET A 342 -31.29 8.79 8.84
C MET A 342 -29.80 8.78 8.41
N TYR A 343 -29.06 7.70 8.63
CA TYR A 343 -27.63 7.64 8.28
C TYR A 343 -27.35 7.84 6.78
N TRP A 344 -28.35 7.70 5.90
CA TRP A 344 -28.25 8.05 4.48
C TRP A 344 -27.81 9.51 4.25
N VAL A 345 -28.10 10.43 5.19
CA VAL A 345 -27.65 11.82 5.16
C VAL A 345 -26.13 11.95 5.17
N LEU A 346 -25.42 10.93 5.68
CA LEU A 346 -23.96 10.90 5.67
C LEU A 346 -23.38 10.83 4.25
N ILE A 347 -24.10 10.24 3.28
CA ILE A 347 -23.63 10.13 1.89
C ILE A 347 -23.34 11.52 1.29
N PRO A 348 -24.31 12.45 1.19
CA PRO A 348 -24.04 13.78 0.65
C PRO A 348 -23.05 14.56 1.53
N VAL A 349 -23.06 14.40 2.85
CA VAL A 349 -22.12 15.08 3.76
C VAL A 349 -20.68 14.64 3.50
N PHE A 350 -20.43 13.33 3.35
CA PHE A 350 -19.11 12.79 3.00
C PHE A 350 -18.63 13.32 1.66
N LEU A 351 -19.48 13.28 0.63
CA LEU A 351 -19.11 13.73 -0.70
C LEU A 351 -18.81 15.23 -0.73
N LEU A 352 -19.65 16.06 -0.10
CA LEU A 352 -19.45 17.51 -0.04
C LEU A 352 -18.16 17.87 0.71
N ASN A 353 -17.91 17.22 1.85
CA ASN A 353 -16.70 17.47 2.64
C ASN A 353 -15.43 17.06 1.88
N GLY A 354 -15.43 15.85 1.29
CA GLY A 354 -14.32 15.36 0.49
C GLY A 354 -14.00 16.25 -0.71
N VAL A 355 -15.01 16.58 -1.52
CA VAL A 355 -14.84 17.46 -2.69
C VAL A 355 -14.40 18.86 -2.26
N GLY A 356 -14.98 19.39 -1.17
CA GLY A 356 -14.62 20.69 -0.62
C GLY A 356 -13.14 20.77 -0.23
N PHE A 357 -12.65 19.81 0.55
CA PHE A 357 -11.24 19.77 0.95
C PHE A 357 -10.28 19.43 -0.20
N LEU A 358 -10.71 18.61 -1.17
CA LEU A 358 -9.92 18.37 -2.37
C LEU A 358 -9.73 19.66 -3.17
N ALA A 359 -10.81 20.42 -3.42
CA ALA A 359 -10.75 21.67 -4.15
C ALA A 359 -9.90 22.72 -3.41
N LEU A 360 -10.14 22.87 -2.11
CA LEU A 360 -9.38 23.79 -1.26
C LEU A 360 -7.89 23.42 -1.17
N GLY A 361 -7.59 22.14 -0.97
CA GLY A 361 -6.22 21.62 -0.90
C GLY A 361 -5.47 21.78 -2.21
N SER A 362 -6.12 21.50 -3.35
CA SER A 362 -5.54 21.68 -4.69
C SER A 362 -5.24 23.16 -4.99
N TRP A 363 -6.15 24.06 -4.62
CA TRP A 363 -5.97 25.50 -4.81
C TRP A 363 -4.88 26.06 -3.89
N LEU A 364 -4.89 25.72 -2.60
CA LEU A 364 -3.88 26.13 -1.63
C LEU A 364 -2.51 25.56 -2.01
N GLY A 365 -2.44 24.27 -2.37
CA GLY A 365 -1.23 23.60 -2.80
C GLY A 365 -0.65 24.25 -4.06
N GLY A 366 -1.49 24.67 -5.00
CA GLY A 366 -1.06 25.37 -6.21
C GLY A 366 -0.44 26.73 -5.90
N LYS A 367 -1.11 27.54 -5.07
CA LYS A 367 -0.57 28.84 -4.62
C LYS A 367 0.72 28.69 -3.82
N LEU A 368 0.79 27.68 -2.95
CA LEU A 368 1.94 27.43 -2.11
C LEU A 368 3.13 26.94 -2.94
N MET A 369 2.87 26.12 -3.97
CA MET A 369 3.88 25.70 -4.93
C MET A 369 4.45 26.90 -5.68
N ASP A 370 3.60 27.82 -6.16
CA ASP A 370 4.07 29.05 -6.82
C ASP A 370 4.95 29.90 -5.89
N ALA A 371 4.52 30.08 -4.63
CA ALA A 371 5.28 30.85 -3.65
C ALA A 371 6.61 30.20 -3.24
N ARG A 372 6.71 28.86 -3.28
CA ARG A 372 7.86 28.11 -2.78
C ARG A 372 8.67 27.40 -3.85
N MET A 373 8.39 27.63 -5.13
CA MET A 373 8.92 26.83 -6.24
C MET A 373 10.46 26.72 -6.22
N LEU A 374 11.16 27.84 -5.98
CA LEU A 374 12.63 27.85 -5.89
C LEU A 374 13.16 27.11 -4.64
N SER A 375 12.48 27.25 -3.50
CA SER A 375 12.80 26.53 -2.27
C SER A 375 12.61 25.01 -2.43
N ILE A 376 11.59 24.60 -3.18
CA ILE A 376 11.31 23.20 -3.49
C ILE A 376 12.46 22.62 -4.32
N VAL A 377 12.87 23.28 -5.41
CA VAL A 377 13.98 22.80 -6.26
C VAL A 377 15.29 22.71 -5.47
N SER A 378 15.60 23.72 -4.66
CA SER A 378 16.78 23.70 -3.76
C SER A 378 16.76 22.50 -2.80
N THR A 379 15.59 22.19 -2.23
CA THR A 379 15.41 21.03 -1.34
C THR A 379 15.62 19.72 -2.10
N LEU A 380 15.10 19.60 -3.32
CA LEU A 380 15.29 18.42 -4.17
C LEU A 380 16.76 18.23 -4.57
N ASP A 381 17.49 19.30 -4.83
CA ASP A 381 18.93 19.25 -5.10
C ASP A 381 19.73 18.78 -3.88
N SER A 382 19.35 19.24 -2.68
CA SER A 382 19.90 18.73 -1.41
C SER A 382 19.60 17.25 -1.21
N PHE A 383 18.42 16.75 -1.58
CA PHE A 383 18.14 15.31 -1.49
C PHE A 383 18.95 14.49 -2.48
N ALA A 384 19.17 15.01 -3.68
CA ALA A 384 19.99 14.34 -4.69
C ALA A 384 21.47 14.22 -4.25
N SER A 385 22.00 15.17 -3.47
CA SER A 385 23.37 15.07 -2.95
C SER A 385 23.54 13.98 -1.88
N LEU A 386 22.47 13.61 -1.18
CA LEU A 386 22.46 12.52 -0.18
C LEU A 386 22.44 11.12 -0.80
N GLN A 387 22.32 11.00 -2.13
CA GLN A 387 22.19 9.75 -2.87
C GLN A 387 23.38 9.41 -3.76
N LYS A 388 24.40 10.28 -3.79
CA LYS A 388 25.71 9.98 -4.37
C LYS A 388 26.43 9.01 -3.46
#